data_AF-A0A0A2JP92-F1
#
_entry.id   AF-A0A0A2JP92-F1
#
_cell.length_a   1.000
_cell.length_b   1.000
_cell.length_c   1.000
_cell.angle_alpha   90.00
_cell.angle_beta   90.00
_cell.angle_gamma   90.00
#
_symmetry.space_group_name_H-M   'P 1'
#
loop_
_entity.id
_entity.type
_entity.pdbx_description
1 polymer ?
#
loop_
_entity_poly.entity_id
_entity_poly.type
_entity_poly.pdbx_seq_one_letter_code
_entity_poly.pdbx_strand_id
1 'polypeptide(L)'
;MMPYPNLPMEWLFNYWEITPETLVAMALDPDAPHNRDWNGRTFINTGFIIAQQSPRTHELFEAWENCPNETRYPGCGRWGGEWPHEQSAFGSHVRYDFNRSEDIRVLSCAEANGCPEVAATGCAGELVRHYWGDKSSLPAGAGDAVLQYFMPQLHGAFYHNSRTVVVNRTERVFA
;
A
#
# COMPACT_ATOMS: atom_id res chain seq x y z
N MET A 1 -1.70 -3.13 -4.37
CA MET A 1 -1.15 -3.31 -5.74
C MET A 1 -0.01 -2.33 -5.92
N MET A 2 1.11 -2.74 -6.50
CA MET A 2 2.27 -1.89 -6.76
C MET A 2 2.34 -1.59 -8.26
N PRO A 3 2.10 -0.33 -8.70
CA PRO A 3 2.02 0.00 -10.13
C PRO A 3 3.37 -0.07 -10.84
N TYR A 4 4.48 -0.02 -10.07
CA TYR A 4 5.85 -0.10 -10.56
C TYR A 4 6.52 -1.39 -10.07
N PRO A 5 6.23 -2.57 -10.66
CA PRO A 5 6.74 -3.85 -10.17
C PRO A 5 8.26 -3.99 -10.26
N ASN A 6 8.93 -3.12 -11.02
CA ASN A 6 10.39 -3.06 -11.16
C ASN A 6 11.07 -2.17 -10.12
N LEU A 7 10.32 -1.44 -9.29
CA LEU A 7 10.87 -0.64 -8.20
C LEU A 7 11.11 -1.57 -7.00
N PRO A 8 12.36 -1.73 -6.51
CA PRO A 8 12.64 -2.61 -5.38
C PRO A 8 12.02 -2.09 -4.08
N MET A 9 11.54 -3.00 -3.24
CA MET A 9 11.01 -2.65 -1.92
C MET A 9 12.06 -2.00 -1.03
N GLU A 10 13.33 -2.39 -1.16
CA GLU A 10 14.45 -1.83 -0.41
C GLU A 10 14.66 -0.34 -0.71
N TRP A 11 14.39 0.07 -1.96
CA TRP A 11 14.43 1.49 -2.33
C TRP A 11 13.32 2.24 -1.61
N LEU A 12 12.11 1.67 -1.56
CA LEU A 12 10.97 2.24 -0.84
C LEU A 12 11.23 2.33 0.67
N PHE A 13 11.89 1.32 1.26
CA PHE A 13 12.25 1.35 2.67
C PHE A 13 13.17 2.54 3.00
N ASN A 14 14.20 2.77 2.17
CA ASN A 14 15.08 3.92 2.35
C ASN A 14 14.34 5.25 2.11
N TYR A 15 13.55 5.33 1.03
CA TYR A 15 12.78 6.53 0.68
C TYR A 15 11.79 6.94 1.79
N TRP A 16 11.14 5.95 2.41
CA TRP A 16 10.22 6.18 3.53
C TRP A 16 10.89 6.23 4.89
N GLU A 17 12.23 6.21 4.96
CA GLU A 17 12.99 6.24 6.23
C GLU A 17 12.57 5.09 7.18
N ILE A 18 12.31 3.91 6.65
CA ILE A 18 12.04 2.70 7.44
C ILE A 18 13.38 2.14 7.93
N THR A 19 13.57 2.12 9.24
CA THR A 19 14.81 1.65 9.88
C THR A 19 14.60 0.28 10.53
N PRO A 20 15.66 -0.39 11.02
CA PRO A 20 15.53 -1.60 11.84
C PRO A 20 14.73 -1.39 13.14
N GLU A 21 14.65 -0.16 13.64
CA GLU A 21 13.90 0.22 14.84
C GLU A 21 12.41 0.45 14.57
N THR A 22 12.02 0.63 13.29
CA THR A 22 10.62 0.81 12.89
C THR A 22 9.81 -0.45 13.15
N LEU A 23 8.82 -0.43 14.04
CA LEU A 23 8.00 -1.64 14.27
C LEU A 23 7.09 -1.89 13.06
N VAL A 24 6.36 -0.86 12.66
CA VAL A 24 5.43 -0.90 11.53
C VAL A 24 5.46 0.40 10.74
N ALA A 25 5.37 0.30 9.41
CA ALA A 25 5.13 1.42 8.51
C ALA A 25 3.80 1.22 7.79
N MET A 26 2.93 2.21 7.87
CA MET A 26 1.57 2.18 7.34
C MET A 26 1.14 3.59 6.92
N ALA A 27 0.28 3.68 5.93
CA ALA A 27 -0.13 4.96 5.37
C ALA A 27 -1.36 5.54 6.08
N LEU A 28 -1.53 6.85 6.01
CA LEU A 28 -2.79 7.49 6.44
C LEU A 28 -3.96 7.09 5.54
N ASP A 29 -5.16 7.17 6.10
CA ASP A 29 -6.39 7.31 5.32
C ASP A 29 -6.52 8.73 4.73
N PRO A 30 -7.42 8.93 3.75
CA PRO A 30 -7.81 10.28 3.32
C PRO A 30 -8.27 11.13 4.49
N ASP A 31 -7.81 12.39 4.56
CA ASP A 31 -8.25 13.31 5.61
C ASP A 31 -9.73 13.67 5.41
N ALA A 32 -10.58 13.02 6.20
CA ALA A 32 -12.00 13.26 6.24
C ALA A 32 -12.52 13.07 7.68
N PRO A 33 -13.61 13.75 8.09
CA PRO A 33 -14.12 13.65 9.45
C PRO A 33 -14.43 12.21 9.93
N HIS A 34 -14.85 11.33 9.02
CA HIS A 34 -15.15 9.93 9.34
C HIS A 34 -13.90 9.04 9.46
N ASN A 35 -12.73 9.52 9.02
CA ASN A 35 -11.45 8.82 9.13
C ASN A 35 -10.62 9.31 10.32
N ARG A 36 -11.27 9.87 11.35
CA ARG A 36 -10.59 10.35 12.56
C ARG A 36 -10.95 9.49 13.74
N ASP A 37 -9.96 9.28 14.59
CA ASP A 37 -10.19 8.63 15.87
C ASP A 37 -10.75 9.61 16.91
N TRP A 38 -11.02 9.10 18.11
CA TRP A 38 -11.49 9.84 19.27
C TRP A 38 -10.58 11.00 19.74
N ASN A 39 -9.29 11.00 19.36
CA ASN A 39 -8.34 12.09 19.62
C ASN A 39 -8.21 13.06 18.43
N GLY A 40 -9.07 12.92 17.42
CA GLY A 40 -9.10 13.77 16.23
C GLY A 40 -7.94 13.52 15.25
N ARG A 41 -7.18 12.44 15.42
CA ARG A 41 -6.08 12.06 14.53
C ARG A 41 -6.59 11.16 13.43
N THR A 42 -6.19 11.43 12.20
CA THR A 42 -6.50 10.58 11.03
C THR A 42 -6.09 9.13 11.30
N PHE A 43 -6.92 8.19 10.87
CA PHE A 43 -6.62 6.77 10.94
C PHE A 43 -5.43 6.42 10.06
N ILE A 44 -4.74 5.37 10.48
CA ILE A 44 -3.68 4.73 9.73
C ILE A 44 -4.32 3.51 9.08
N ASN A 45 -4.22 3.41 7.76
CA ASN A 45 -4.80 2.34 6.97
C ASN A 45 -4.04 1.03 7.17
N THR A 46 -4.79 -0.05 7.32
CA THR A 46 -4.25 -1.39 7.63
C THR A 46 -4.21 -2.32 6.42
N GLY A 47 -4.58 -1.83 5.23
CA GLY A 47 -4.56 -2.62 4.00
C GLY A 47 -3.17 -2.91 3.43
N PHE A 48 -2.15 -2.18 3.88
CA PHE A 48 -0.75 -2.42 3.55
C PHE A 48 0.14 -2.08 4.75
N ILE A 49 0.89 -3.07 5.22
CA ILE A 49 1.72 -2.98 6.42
C ILE A 49 3.11 -3.51 6.08
N ILE A 50 4.14 -2.71 6.36
CA ILE A 50 5.53 -3.17 6.43
C ILE A 50 5.87 -3.29 7.91
N ALA A 51 6.46 -4.40 8.33
CA ALA A 51 6.82 -4.61 9.74
C ALA A 51 8.26 -5.15 9.86
N GLN A 52 9.02 -4.63 10.81
CA GLN A 52 10.33 -5.19 11.15
C GLN A 52 10.20 -6.28 12.19
N GLN A 53 11.01 -7.32 12.06
CA GLN A 53 11.06 -8.37 13.06
C GLN A 53 11.82 -7.88 14.31
N SER A 54 11.09 -7.68 15.41
CA SER A 54 11.65 -7.46 16.74
C SER A 54 10.71 -7.97 17.84
N PRO A 55 11.21 -8.21 19.08
CA PRO A 55 10.35 -8.52 20.23
C PRO A 55 9.28 -7.46 20.47
N ARG A 56 9.62 -6.17 20.28
CA ARG A 56 8.66 -5.06 20.45
C ARG A 56 7.59 -5.05 19.35
N THR A 57 7.93 -5.47 18.14
CA THR A 57 6.94 -5.64 17.07
C THR A 57 5.97 -6.78 17.41
N HIS A 58 6.46 -7.85 18.04
CA HIS A 58 5.60 -8.94 18.53
C HIS A 58 4.64 -8.44 19.61
N GLU A 59 5.14 -7.66 20.58
CA GLU A 59 4.30 -7.01 21.60
C GLU A 59 3.22 -6.12 20.96
N LEU A 60 3.54 -5.41 19.87
CA LEU A 60 2.59 -4.60 19.12
C LEU A 60 1.48 -5.45 18.50
N PHE A 61 1.83 -6.51 17.78
CA PHE A 61 0.85 -7.38 17.16
C PHE A 61 0.02 -8.16 18.17
N GLU A 62 0.60 -8.61 19.29
CA GLU A 62 -0.12 -9.27 20.38
C GLU A 62 -1.12 -8.31 21.04
N ALA A 63 -0.71 -7.06 21.30
CA ALA A 63 -1.62 -6.06 21.85
C ALA A 63 -2.77 -5.73 20.89
N TRP A 64 -2.49 -5.74 19.58
CA TRP A 64 -3.47 -5.48 18.55
C TRP A 64 -4.46 -6.64 18.38
N GLU A 65 -3.97 -7.88 18.29
CA GLU A 65 -4.77 -9.10 18.21
C GLU A 65 -5.70 -9.24 19.42
N ASN A 66 -5.18 -8.96 20.62
CA ASN A 66 -5.95 -9.08 21.87
C ASN A 66 -6.81 -7.84 22.19
N CYS A 67 -6.78 -6.81 21.34
CA CYS A 67 -7.55 -5.59 21.57
C CYS A 67 -9.05 -5.87 21.81
N PRO A 68 -9.72 -6.78 21.06
CA PRO A 68 -11.12 -7.10 21.30
C PRO A 68 -11.42 -7.78 22.66
N ASN A 69 -10.41 -8.37 23.31
CA ASN A 69 -10.58 -9.02 24.61
C ASN A 69 -10.69 -8.01 25.77
N GLU A 70 -10.41 -6.72 25.50
CA GLU A 70 -10.46 -5.61 26.46
C GLU A 70 -9.60 -5.79 27.72
N THR A 71 -8.63 -6.71 27.69
CA THR A 71 -7.70 -6.93 28.81
C THR A 71 -6.72 -5.78 28.98
N ARG A 72 -6.30 -5.18 27.86
CA ARG A 72 -5.39 -4.03 27.81
C ARG A 72 -6.09 -2.71 27.47
N TYR A 73 -7.11 -2.76 26.61
CA TYR A 73 -7.77 -1.58 26.06
C TYR A 73 -9.29 -1.62 26.28
N PRO A 74 -9.80 -1.01 27.36
CA PRO A 74 -11.24 -0.91 27.59
C PRO A 74 -11.96 -0.24 26.41
N GLY A 75 -13.07 -0.81 25.97
CA GLY A 75 -13.87 -0.32 24.85
C GLY A 75 -13.37 -0.72 23.45
N CYS A 76 -12.24 -1.45 23.35
CA CYS A 76 -11.76 -1.94 22.06
C CYS A 76 -12.56 -3.14 21.52
N GLY A 77 -13.33 -3.83 22.38
CA GLY A 77 -14.13 -5.02 22.04
C GLY A 77 -15.03 -4.83 20.84
N ARG A 78 -15.60 -3.63 20.69
CA ARG A 78 -16.51 -3.30 19.60
C ARG A 78 -15.88 -3.46 18.21
N TRP A 79 -14.57 -3.22 18.08
CA TRP A 79 -13.87 -3.30 16.79
C TRP A 79 -13.72 -4.73 16.28
N GLY A 80 -13.99 -5.75 17.10
CA GLY A 80 -14.14 -7.12 16.62
C GLY A 80 -15.35 -7.33 15.69
N GLY A 81 -16.37 -6.46 15.76
CA GLY A 81 -17.60 -6.55 14.96
C GLY A 81 -17.98 -5.28 14.20
N GLU A 82 -17.48 -4.12 14.60
CA GLU A 82 -17.79 -2.83 14.01
C GLU A 82 -16.71 -2.41 13.00
N TRP A 83 -17.15 -1.98 11.81
CA TRP A 83 -16.28 -1.36 10.81
C TRP A 83 -15.69 -0.04 11.34
N PRO A 84 -14.42 0.31 11.04
CA PRO A 84 -13.45 -0.37 10.17
C PRO A 84 -12.54 -1.39 10.89
N HIS A 85 -13.05 -2.09 11.90
CA HIS A 85 -12.38 -3.23 12.54
C HIS A 85 -10.98 -2.94 13.07
N GLU A 86 -9.99 -3.74 12.65
CA GLU A 86 -8.61 -3.71 13.14
C GLU A 86 -7.95 -2.35 12.90
N GLN A 87 -8.35 -1.63 11.85
CA GLN A 87 -7.89 -0.27 11.57
C GLN A 87 -8.27 0.69 12.70
N SER A 88 -9.51 0.62 13.16
CA SER A 88 -9.99 1.44 14.28
C SER A 88 -9.45 0.96 15.62
N ALA A 89 -9.26 -0.35 15.81
CA ALA A 89 -8.57 -0.88 16.98
C ALA A 89 -7.14 -0.32 17.08
N PHE A 90 -6.38 -0.36 15.98
CA PHE A 90 -5.02 0.16 15.92
C PHE A 90 -5.00 1.67 16.15
N GLY A 91 -5.77 2.41 15.36
CA GLY A 91 -5.77 3.86 15.37
C GLY A 91 -6.37 4.48 16.62
N SER A 92 -7.33 3.82 17.27
CA SER A 92 -7.94 4.36 18.49
C SER A 92 -7.23 3.89 19.76
N HIS A 93 -6.61 2.72 19.78
CA HIS A 93 -6.02 2.18 21.00
C HIS A 93 -4.52 1.90 20.85
N VAL A 94 -4.17 0.93 20.01
CA VAL A 94 -2.81 0.35 19.96
C VAL A 94 -1.75 1.41 19.70
N ARG A 95 -1.97 2.34 18.76
CA ARG A 95 -0.95 3.32 18.37
C ARG A 95 -0.49 4.25 19.51
N TYR A 96 -1.29 4.37 20.57
CA TYR A 96 -0.96 5.25 21.70
C TYR A 96 0.00 4.62 22.70
N ASP A 97 0.07 3.28 22.72
CA ASP A 97 1.00 2.51 23.56
C ASP A 97 2.38 2.34 22.91
N PHE A 98 2.44 2.42 21.58
CA PHE A 98 3.67 2.32 20.78
C PHE A 98 4.04 3.70 20.21
N ASN A 99 4.42 4.60 21.12
CA ASN A 99 4.57 6.02 20.84
C ASN A 99 6.03 6.52 20.81
N ARG A 100 7.02 5.62 20.76
CA ARG A 100 8.41 6.04 20.50
C ARG A 100 8.49 6.63 19.10
N SER A 101 9.43 7.55 18.87
CA SER A 101 9.58 8.23 17.57
C SER A 101 9.69 7.26 16.40
N GLU A 102 10.36 6.13 16.62
CA GLU A 102 10.58 5.11 15.59
C GLU A 102 9.47 4.06 15.53
N ASP A 103 8.59 3.95 16.54
CA ASP A 103 7.72 2.77 16.63
C ASP A 103 6.79 2.62 15.41
N ILE A 104 6.18 3.72 14.98
CA ILE A 104 5.18 3.75 13.91
C ILE A 104 5.61 4.77 12.86
N ARG A 105 6.02 4.29 11.69
CA ARG A 105 6.33 5.15 10.56
C ARG A 105 5.05 5.42 9.75
N VAL A 106 4.57 6.66 9.81
CA VAL A 106 3.37 7.09 9.09
C VAL A 106 3.75 7.49 7.67
N LEU A 107 3.15 6.81 6.69
CA LEU A 107 3.36 7.06 5.26
C LEU A 107 2.26 7.97 4.69
N SER A 108 2.58 8.67 3.60
CA SER A 108 1.60 9.46 2.87
C SER A 108 0.56 8.55 2.20
N CYS A 109 -0.73 8.88 2.32
CA CYS A 109 -1.78 8.19 1.58
C CYS A 109 -1.63 8.37 0.06
N ALA A 110 -1.07 9.51 -0.37
CA ALA A 110 -0.82 9.82 -1.78
C ALA A 110 0.13 8.79 -2.42
N GLU A 111 1.00 8.20 -1.61
CA GLU A 111 1.98 7.23 -2.05
C GLU A 111 1.56 5.80 -1.73
N ALA A 112 1.10 5.54 -0.52
CA ALA A 112 1.07 4.19 0.05
C ALA A 112 -0.32 3.65 0.46
N ASN A 113 -1.41 4.40 0.20
CA ASN A 113 -2.80 3.94 0.40
C ASN A 113 -3.77 4.62 -0.57
N GLY A 114 -3.44 4.62 -1.86
CA GLY A 114 -4.30 5.29 -2.81
C GLY A 114 -5.34 4.42 -3.46
N CYS A 115 -6.48 5.02 -3.74
CA CYS A 115 -7.58 4.42 -4.48
C CYS A 115 -7.87 5.34 -5.67
N PRO A 116 -7.55 4.95 -6.92
CA PRO A 116 -7.69 5.81 -8.09
C PRO A 116 -9.07 6.46 -8.24
N GLU A 117 -10.13 5.77 -7.82
CA GLU A 117 -11.53 6.20 -7.85
C GLU A 117 -11.78 7.44 -6.98
N VAL A 118 -10.96 7.67 -5.95
CA VAL A 118 -11.05 8.81 -5.05
C VAL A 118 -9.79 9.68 -5.09
N ALA A 119 -9.04 9.66 -6.18
CA ALA A 119 -7.78 10.42 -6.32
C ALA A 119 -7.95 11.92 -6.02
N ALA A 120 -9.17 12.48 -6.19
CA ALA A 120 -9.50 13.85 -5.81
C ALA A 120 -9.29 14.17 -4.31
N THR A 121 -9.23 13.14 -3.45
CA THR A 121 -8.90 13.28 -2.02
C THR A 121 -7.40 13.51 -1.75
N GLY A 122 -6.55 13.42 -2.78
CA GLY A 122 -5.10 13.46 -2.66
C GLY A 122 -4.46 12.09 -2.43
N CYS A 123 -5.24 11.04 -2.14
CA CYS A 123 -4.73 9.68 -1.95
C CYS A 123 -4.75 8.89 -3.26
N ALA A 124 -3.84 9.21 -4.19
CA ALA A 124 -3.77 8.60 -5.52
C ALA A 124 -3.07 7.23 -5.54
N GLY A 125 -2.10 7.00 -4.64
CA GLY A 125 -1.42 5.71 -4.49
C GLY A 125 -0.37 5.54 -5.57
N GLU A 126 0.60 6.45 -5.57
CA GLU A 126 1.67 6.46 -6.55
C GLU A 126 2.52 5.19 -6.47
N LEU A 127 2.80 4.68 -5.27
CA LEU A 127 3.70 3.55 -5.04
C LEU A 127 2.95 2.30 -4.58
N VAL A 128 1.85 2.46 -3.85
CA VAL A 128 0.93 1.39 -3.46
C VAL A 128 -0.51 1.87 -3.62
N ARG A 129 -1.27 1.11 -4.41
CA ARG A 129 -2.71 1.28 -4.61
C ARG A 129 -3.49 0.24 -3.84
N HIS A 130 -4.41 0.73 -3.02
CA HIS A 130 -5.38 -0.06 -2.27
C HIS A 130 -6.77 0.27 -2.84
N TYR A 131 -7.35 -0.68 -3.58
CA TYR A 131 -8.65 -0.54 -4.26
C TYR A 131 -9.83 -0.75 -3.30
N TRP A 132 -9.88 0.03 -2.22
CA TRP A 132 -10.94 -0.06 -1.21
C TRP A 132 -12.26 0.55 -1.68
N GLY A 133 -12.22 1.52 -2.60
CA GLY A 133 -13.40 2.17 -3.20
C GLY A 133 -14.08 1.33 -4.27
N ASP A 134 -13.32 0.73 -5.18
CA ASP A 134 -13.82 -0.23 -6.17
C ASP A 134 -12.88 -1.43 -6.31
N LYS A 135 -13.26 -2.54 -5.68
CA LYS A 135 -12.48 -3.79 -5.71
C LYS A 135 -12.42 -4.40 -7.12
N SER A 136 -13.34 -4.06 -8.01
CA SER A 136 -13.40 -4.61 -9.37
C SER A 136 -12.36 -3.99 -10.31
N SER A 137 -11.79 -2.84 -9.95
CA SER A 137 -10.71 -2.18 -10.70
C SER A 137 -9.35 -2.86 -10.58
N LEU A 138 -9.14 -3.69 -9.55
CA LEU A 138 -7.85 -4.32 -9.27
C LEU A 138 -7.28 -5.13 -10.45
N PRO A 139 -8.03 -6.02 -11.13
CA PRO A 139 -7.50 -6.78 -12.26
C PRO A 139 -7.04 -5.88 -13.42
N ALA A 140 -7.80 -4.82 -13.73
CA ALA A 140 -7.43 -3.88 -14.79
C ALA A 140 -6.15 -3.13 -14.44
N GLY A 141 -6.06 -2.59 -13.22
CA GLY A 141 -4.86 -1.91 -12.75
C GLY A 141 -3.62 -2.81 -12.67
N ALA A 142 -3.78 -4.09 -12.32
CA ALA A 142 -2.68 -5.05 -12.37
C ALA A 142 -2.24 -5.32 -13.82
N GLY A 143 -3.18 -5.45 -14.76
CA GLY A 143 -2.90 -5.55 -16.19
C GLY A 143 -2.11 -4.35 -16.71
N ASP A 144 -2.52 -3.13 -16.34
CA ASP A 144 -1.83 -1.90 -16.72
C ASP A 144 -0.40 -1.85 -16.20
N ALA A 145 -0.17 -2.23 -14.93
CA ALA A 145 1.18 -2.25 -14.34
C ALA A 145 2.11 -3.23 -15.08
N VAL A 146 1.61 -4.41 -15.43
CA VAL A 146 2.36 -5.40 -16.22
C VAL A 146 2.64 -4.86 -17.62
N LEU A 147 1.63 -4.33 -18.32
CA LEU A 147 1.79 -3.79 -19.67
C LEU A 147 2.75 -2.60 -19.72
N GLN A 148 2.66 -1.68 -18.77
CA GLN A 148 3.57 -0.54 -18.66
C GLN A 148 5.03 -0.97 -18.51
N TYR A 149 5.28 -2.07 -17.80
CA TYR A 149 6.63 -2.63 -17.65
C TYR A 149 7.10 -3.36 -18.93
N PHE A 150 6.28 -4.23 -19.51
CA PHE A 150 6.71 -5.09 -20.63
C PHE A 150 6.70 -4.40 -21.99
N MET A 151 5.75 -3.50 -22.26
CA MET A 151 5.57 -2.91 -23.59
C MET A 151 6.78 -2.12 -24.10
N PRO A 152 7.48 -1.30 -23.29
CA PRO A 152 8.69 -0.61 -23.74
C PRO A 152 9.81 -1.57 -24.14
N GLN A 153 9.98 -2.67 -23.40
CA GLN A 153 10.98 -3.69 -23.68
C GLN A 153 10.65 -4.44 -24.98
N LEU A 154 9.39 -4.83 -25.15
CA LEU A 154 8.91 -5.48 -26.37
C LEU A 154 9.09 -4.57 -27.59
N HIS A 155 8.71 -3.30 -27.48
CA HIS A 155 8.90 -2.31 -28.54
C HIS A 155 10.38 -2.12 -28.88
N GLY A 156 11.25 -2.01 -27.87
CA GLY A 156 12.70 -1.90 -28.06
C GLY A 156 13.29 -3.12 -28.78
N ALA A 157 12.89 -4.33 -28.38
CA ALA A 157 13.31 -5.56 -29.02
C ALA A 157 12.83 -5.65 -30.48
N PHE A 158 11.58 -5.27 -30.76
CA PHE A 158 11.05 -5.22 -32.12
C PHE A 158 11.81 -4.22 -32.99
N TYR A 159 12.04 -3.01 -32.49
CA TYR A 159 12.77 -1.96 -33.22
C TYR A 159 14.21 -2.38 -33.53
N HIS A 160 14.92 -2.94 -32.54
CA HIS A 160 16.29 -3.43 -32.71
C HIS A 160 16.38 -4.53 -33.78
N ASN A 161 15.40 -5.43 -33.82
CA ASN A 161 15.35 -6.52 -34.78
C ASN A 161 14.61 -6.17 -36.08
N SER A 162 14.24 -4.90 -36.30
CA SER A 162 13.37 -4.48 -37.41
C SER A 162 13.80 -5.00 -38.78
N ARG A 163 15.11 -5.12 -39.04
CA ARG A 163 15.65 -5.67 -40.30
C ARG A 163 15.35 -7.15 -40.54
N THR A 164 15.07 -7.93 -39.50
CA THR A 164 14.76 -9.37 -39.60
C THR A 164 13.28 -9.66 -39.43
N VAL A 165 12.54 -8.82 -38.69
CA VAL A 165 11.09 -9.00 -38.47
C VAL A 165 10.21 -8.21 -39.44
N VAL A 166 10.73 -7.18 -40.11
CA VAL A 166 10.01 -6.45 -41.16
C VAL A 166 10.39 -7.04 -42.52
N VAL A 167 9.40 -7.58 -43.23
CA VAL A 167 9.56 -8.06 -44.60
C VAL A 167 9.00 -7.05 -45.59
N ASN A 168 9.77 -6.76 -46.63
CA ASN A 168 9.30 -5.94 -47.74
C ASN A 168 8.26 -6.73 -48.54
N ARG A 169 6.99 -6.31 -48.49
CA ARG A 169 5.90 -7.01 -49.20
C ARG A 169 6.04 -6.97 -50.73
N THR A 170 6.79 -6.03 -51.30
CA THR A 170 7.07 -6.00 -52.74
C THR A 170 8.21 -6.92 -53.16
N GLU A 171 9.01 -7.46 -52.22
CA GLU A 171 10.07 -8.44 -52.50
C GLU A 171 9.56 -9.89 -52.54
N ARG A 172 8.35 -10.18 -52.04
CA ARG A 172 7.68 -11.45 -52.33
C ARG A 172 7.00 -11.38 -53.70
N VAL A 173 7.83 -11.42 -54.73
CA VAL A 173 7.40 -11.95 -56.03
C VAL A 173 7.28 -13.47 -55.86
N PHE A 174 6.14 -13.99 -56.31
CA PHE A 174 5.83 -15.41 -56.43
C PHE A 174 7.05 -16.25 -56.84
N ALA A 175 7.32 -17.30 -56.05
CA ALA A 175 8.02 -18.50 -56.47
C ALA A 175 7.38 -19.70 -55.75
#